data_AF-A0A2Z2HY18-F1
#
_entry.id   AF-A0A2Z2HY18-F1
#
_cell.length_a   1.000
_cell.length_b   1.000
_cell.length_c   1.000
_cell.angle_alpha   90.00
_cell.angle_beta   90.00
_cell.angle_gamma   90.00
#
_symmetry.space_group_name_H-M   'P 1'
#
loop_
_entity.id
_entity.type
_entity.pdbx_description
1 polymer ?
#
loop_
_entity_poly.entity_id
_entity_poly.type
_entity_poly.pdbx_seq_one_letter_code
_entity_poly.pdbx_strand_id
1 'polypeptide(L)'
;MIRRFVRFVCLLGTLLLVPAIVAHEATHYVFAKPVAEDVRLEVWPVPAVAVVWCADAPRWRCRLAKLAPTTVGVTMAPLVGSWLVLETSVHWTVAVLLVGYWTVYTIPSAGDLTVPE
;
A
#
# COMPACT_ATOMS: atom_id res chain seq x y z
N MET A 1 -26.64 10.41 12.23
CA MET A 1 -26.85 9.79 10.89
C MET A 1 -25.90 10.38 9.84
N ILE A 2 -25.88 11.71 9.64
CA ILE A 2 -25.07 12.40 8.60
C ILE A 2 -23.56 12.12 8.69
N ARG A 3 -22.94 12.17 9.88
CA ARG A 3 -21.49 11.92 10.05
C ARG A 3 -21.05 10.50 9.64
N ARG A 4 -21.92 9.49 9.80
CA ARG A 4 -21.63 8.10 9.42
C ARG A 4 -21.66 7.92 7.90
N PHE A 5 -22.64 8.55 7.25
CA PHE A 5 -22.75 8.58 5.79
C PHE A 5 -21.55 9.26 5.12
N VAL A 6 -21.09 10.40 5.66
CA VAL A 6 -19.89 11.09 5.14
C VAL A 6 -18.64 10.21 5.25
N ARG A 7 -18.41 9.54 6.39
CA ARG A 7 -17.27 8.62 6.56
C ARG A 7 -17.30 7.46 5.57
N PHE A 8 -18.49 6.88 5.34
CA PHE A 8 -18.70 5.81 4.37
C PHE A 8 -18.34 6.28 2.95
N VAL A 9 -18.85 7.44 2.52
CA VAL A 9 -18.58 8.00 1.19
C VAL A 9 -17.11 8.38 1.04
N CYS A 10 -16.48 8.94 2.08
CA CYS A 10 -15.05 9.23 2.05
C CYS A 10 -14.21 7.96 1.94
N LEU A 11 -14.51 6.90 2.70
CA LEU A 11 -13.76 5.64 2.65
C LEU A 11 -13.94 4.96 1.29
N LEU A 12 -15.17 4.87 0.80
CA LEU A 12 -15.46 4.32 -0.52
C LEU A 12 -14.80 5.15 -1.63
N GLY A 13 -14.85 6.48 -1.51
CA GLY A 13 -14.16 7.41 -2.39
C GLY A 13 -12.66 7.16 -2.39
N THR A 14 -12.01 7.05 -1.23
CA THR A 14 -10.57 6.74 -1.14
C THR A 14 -10.23 5.40 -1.77
N LEU A 15 -11.02 4.35 -1.51
CA LEU A 15 -10.81 3.01 -2.07
C LEU A 15 -10.98 2.97 -3.60
N LEU A 16 -11.85 3.81 -4.15
CA LEU A 16 -12.09 3.90 -5.59
C LEU A 16 -11.12 4.87 -6.30
N LEU A 17 -10.69 5.94 -5.62
CA LEU A 17 -9.84 6.99 -6.19
C LEU A 17 -8.35 6.62 -6.18
N VAL A 18 -7.93 5.77 -5.24
CA VAL A 18 -6.55 5.27 -5.19
C VAL A 18 -6.62 3.75 -5.36
N PRO A 19 -6.33 3.20 -6.55
CA PRO A 19 -6.27 1.75 -6.72
C PRO A 19 -5.22 1.13 -5.79
N ALA A 20 -5.53 -0.04 -5.21
CA ALA A 20 -4.65 -0.71 -4.24
C ALA A 20 -3.21 -0.91 -4.77
N ILE A 21 -3.08 -1.24 -6.05
CA ILE A 21 -1.78 -1.40 -6.72
C ILE A 21 -1.02 -0.07 -6.77
N VAL A 22 -1.70 1.05 -7.06
CA VAL A 22 -1.04 2.37 -7.04
C VAL A 22 -0.57 2.73 -5.64
N ALA A 23 -1.36 2.44 -4.61
CA ALA A 23 -0.94 2.65 -3.22
C ALA A 23 0.25 1.75 -2.82
N HIS A 24 0.27 0.51 -3.29
CA HIS A 24 1.37 -0.43 -3.10
C HIS A 24 2.67 0.14 -3.68
N GLU A 25 2.64 0.51 -4.96
CA GLU A 25 3.78 1.12 -5.65
C GLU A 25 4.20 2.46 -5.00
N ALA A 26 3.26 3.31 -4.63
CA ALA A 26 3.56 4.55 -3.91
C ALA A 26 4.30 4.31 -2.59
N THR A 27 4.05 3.18 -1.92
CA THR A 27 4.74 2.81 -0.69
C THR A 27 6.18 2.40 -0.96
N HIS A 28 6.45 1.63 -2.02
CA HIS A 28 7.83 1.39 -2.48
C HIS A 28 8.55 2.72 -2.76
N TYR A 29 7.90 3.60 -3.51
CA TYR A 29 8.47 4.90 -3.89
C TYR A 29 8.90 5.72 -2.66
N VAL A 30 8.02 5.82 -1.64
CA VAL A 30 8.32 6.56 -0.41
C VAL A 30 9.48 5.94 0.36
N PHE A 31 9.54 4.62 0.47
CA PHE A 31 10.59 3.94 1.23
C PHE A 31 11.92 3.82 0.47
N ALA A 32 11.89 3.86 -0.87
CA ALA A 32 13.09 3.84 -1.70
C ALA A 32 13.78 5.21 -1.78
N LYS A 33 13.02 6.31 -1.71
CA LYS A 33 13.54 7.70 -1.78
C LYS A 33 14.83 7.98 -0.99
N PRO A 34 14.99 7.51 0.27
CA PRO A 34 16.18 7.82 1.07
C PRO A 34 17.44 7.07 0.65
N VAL A 35 17.33 6.05 -0.20
CA VAL A 35 18.44 5.12 -0.56
C VAL A 35 18.56 4.89 -2.06
N ALA A 36 17.81 5.65 -2.85
CA ALA A 36 17.82 5.61 -4.30
C ALA A 36 18.50 6.87 -4.85
N GLU A 37 19.27 6.71 -5.92
CA GLU A 37 19.81 7.80 -6.72
C GLU A 37 18.72 8.41 -7.60
N ASP A 38 17.87 7.56 -8.19
CA ASP A 38 16.65 7.95 -8.89
C ASP A 38 15.51 7.00 -8.51
N VAL A 39 14.31 7.53 -8.38
CA VAL A 39 13.10 6.75 -8.10
C VAL A 39 11.92 7.37 -8.80
N ARG A 40 11.19 6.57 -9.57
CA ARG A 40 10.06 7.01 -10.38
C ARG A 40 8.86 6.11 -10.14
N LEU A 41 7.73 6.74 -9.87
CA LEU A 41 6.44 6.07 -9.80
C LEU A 41 5.74 6.25 -11.14
N GLU A 42 5.59 5.15 -11.88
CA GLU A 42 4.79 5.09 -13.09
C GLU A 42 3.41 4.58 -12.71
N VAL A 43 2.35 5.25 -13.16
CA VAL A 43 0.96 4.88 -12.85
C VAL A 43 0.21 4.31 -14.05
N TRP A 44 0.79 4.40 -15.25
CA TRP A 44 0.19 3.99 -16.51
C TRP A 44 1.29 3.48 -17.47
N PRO A 45 1.05 2.40 -18.25
CA PRO A 45 -0.19 1.62 -18.36
C PRO A 45 -0.41 0.59 -17.24
N VAL A 46 0.66 0.21 -16.53
CA VAL A 46 0.62 -0.65 -15.36
C VAL A 46 1.40 0.06 -14.26
N PRO A 47 0.84 0.25 -13.04
CA PRO A 47 1.57 0.91 -11.98
C PRO A 47 2.85 0.14 -11.62
N ALA A 48 3.97 0.85 -11.49
CA ALA A 48 5.25 0.28 -11.12
C ALA A 48 6.17 1.35 -10.53
N VAL A 49 7.09 0.94 -9.65
CA VAL A 49 8.23 1.77 -9.25
C VAL A 49 9.52 1.31 -9.91
N ALA A 50 10.13 2.22 -10.67
CA ALA A 50 11.50 2.09 -11.12
C ALA A 50 12.45 2.70 -10.08
N VAL A 51 13.45 1.93 -9.64
CA VAL A 51 14.43 2.38 -8.66
C VAL A 51 15.84 2.18 -9.20
N VAL A 52 16.65 3.23 -9.15
CA VAL A 52 18.10 3.17 -9.30
C VAL A 52 18.68 3.33 -7.90
N TRP A 53 19.19 2.24 -7.32
CA TRP A 53 19.75 2.25 -5.96
C TRP A 53 21.08 2.99 -5.94
N CYS A 54 21.39 3.71 -4.85
CA CYS A 54 22.74 4.24 -4.67
C CYS A 54 23.75 3.09 -4.58
N ALA A 55 24.94 3.26 -5.15
CA ALA A 55 26.00 2.22 -5.13
C ALA A 55 26.35 1.75 -3.70
N ASP A 56 26.31 2.66 -2.72
CA ASP A 56 26.65 2.37 -1.31
C ASP A 56 25.41 2.06 -0.45
N ALA A 57 24.23 1.90 -1.05
CA ALA A 57 23.00 1.64 -0.31
C ALA A 57 23.09 0.30 0.45
N PRO A 58 22.88 0.26 1.78
CA PRO A 58 22.88 -0.99 2.51
C PRO A 58 21.78 -1.93 2.00
N ARG A 59 22.15 -3.16 1.62
CA ARG A 59 21.23 -4.17 1.05
C ARG A 59 19.96 -4.38 1.88
N TRP A 60 20.04 -4.28 3.21
CA TRP A 60 18.88 -4.42 4.09
C TRP A 60 17.87 -3.28 3.93
N ARG A 61 18.32 -2.05 3.63
CA ARG A 61 17.43 -0.91 3.37
C ARG A 61 16.74 -1.05 2.02
N CYS A 62 17.46 -1.51 1.00
CA CYS A 62 16.86 -1.80 -0.30
C CYS A 62 15.80 -2.90 -0.18
N ARG A 63 16.09 -3.98 0.57
CA ARG A 63 15.10 -5.03 0.89
C ARG A 63 13.91 -4.50 1.66
N LEU A 64 14.12 -3.62 2.64
CA LEU A 64 13.02 -3.00 3.38
C LEU A 64 12.13 -2.16 2.46
N ALA A 65 12.72 -1.37 1.56
CA ALA A 65 11.97 -0.60 0.58
C ALA A 65 11.14 -1.49 -0.37
N LYS A 66 11.72 -2.62 -0.82
CA LYS A 66 11.03 -3.63 -1.63
C LYS A 66 9.99 -4.45 -0.87
N LEU A 67 10.02 -4.49 0.45
CA LEU A 67 8.99 -5.17 1.27
C LEU A 67 8.12 -4.18 2.05
N ALA A 68 8.24 -2.89 1.75
CA ALA A 68 7.55 -1.84 2.49
C ALA A 68 6.02 -1.97 2.42
N PRO A 69 5.38 -2.21 1.25
CA PRO A 69 3.93 -2.35 1.18
C PRO A 69 3.43 -3.53 2.01
N THR A 70 4.11 -4.68 1.91
CA THR A 70 3.81 -5.88 2.71
C THR A 70 3.96 -5.60 4.20
N THR A 71 5.06 -4.97 4.60
CA THR A 71 5.32 -4.67 6.01
C THR A 71 4.27 -3.71 6.56
N VAL A 72 4.02 -2.59 5.86
CA VAL A 72 3.00 -1.61 6.24
C VAL A 72 1.62 -2.27 6.29
N GLY A 73 1.27 -3.05 5.27
CA GLY A 73 0.00 -3.75 5.14
C GLY A 73 -0.25 -4.71 6.30
N VAL A 74 0.72 -5.55 6.62
CA VAL A 74 0.63 -6.50 7.75
C VAL A 74 0.59 -5.76 9.09
N THR A 75 1.43 -4.75 9.30
CA THR A 75 1.48 -4.01 10.58
C THR A 75 0.19 -3.21 10.83
N MET A 76 -0.43 -2.67 9.78
CA MET A 76 -1.66 -1.89 9.90
C MET A 76 -2.93 -2.77 9.90
N ALA A 77 -2.85 -4.04 9.48
CA ALA A 77 -4.01 -4.94 9.43
C ALA A 77 -4.75 -5.11 10.78
N PRO A 78 -4.08 -5.25 11.94
CA PRO A 78 -4.77 -5.32 13.24
C PRO A 78 -5.54 -4.04 13.57
N LEU A 79 -5.04 -2.88 13.18
CA LEU A 79 -5.70 -1.59 13.40
C LEU A 79 -6.94 -1.46 12.52
N VAL A 80 -6.82 -1.83 11.23
CA VAL A 80 -7.95 -1.87 10.29
C VAL A 80 -9.01 -2.87 10.74
N GLY A 81 -8.59 -4.08 11.15
CA GLY A 81 -9.48 -5.12 11.65
C GLY A 81 -10.19 -4.72 12.94
N SER A 82 -9.47 -4.13 13.90
CA SER A 82 -10.07 -3.62 15.14
C SER A 82 -11.08 -2.51 14.86
N TRP A 83 -10.75 -1.60 13.93
CA TRP A 83 -11.69 -0.56 13.51
C TRP A 83 -12.96 -1.13 12.87
N LEU A 84 -12.83 -2.14 11.99
CA LEU A 84 -13.97 -2.84 11.37
C LEU A 84 -14.88 -3.51 12.41
N VAL A 85 -14.30 -4.13 13.44
CA VAL A 85 -15.07 -4.83 14.50
C VAL A 85 -15.79 -3.83 15.42
N LEU A 86 -15.15 -2.71 15.75
CA LEU A 86 -15.69 -1.71 16.68
C LEU A 86 -16.73 -0.79 16.03
N GLU A 87 -16.64 -0.57 14.72
CA GLU A 87 -17.59 0.28 13.98
C GLU A 87 -18.81 -0.52 13.56
N THR A 88 -19.84 -0.53 14.42
CA THR A 88 -21.13 -1.22 14.21
C THR A 88 -21.94 -0.70 13.01
N SER A 89 -21.47 0.34 12.32
CA SER A 89 -22.11 0.93 11.16
C SER A 89 -21.43 0.65 9.81
N VAL A 90 -20.35 -0.14 9.78
CA VAL A 90 -19.75 -0.56 8.52
C VAL A 90 -20.66 -1.57 7.82
N HIS A 91 -21.17 -1.20 6.65
CA HIS A 91 -21.87 -2.14 5.77
C HIS A 91 -20.92 -3.25 5.33
N TRP A 92 -21.39 -4.50 5.33
CA TRP A 92 -20.61 -5.67 4.92
C TRP A 92 -19.93 -5.52 3.56
N THR A 93 -20.58 -4.82 2.61
CA THR A 93 -19.98 -4.50 1.30
C THR A 93 -18.67 -3.71 1.43
N VAL A 94 -18.63 -2.71 2.32
CA VAL A 94 -17.41 -1.92 2.55
C VAL A 94 -16.36 -2.74 3.29
N ALA A 95 -16.76 -3.59 4.24
CA ALA A 95 -15.83 -4.50 4.89
C ALA A 95 -15.16 -5.43 3.86
N VAL A 96 -15.93 -6.03 2.96
CA VAL A 96 -15.42 -6.91 1.88
C VAL A 96 -14.51 -6.14 0.93
N LEU A 97 -14.91 -4.94 0.48
CA LEU A 97 -14.10 -4.10 -0.40
C LEU A 97 -12.78 -3.70 0.27
N LEU A 98 -12.82 -3.32 1.56
CA LEU A 98 -11.63 -2.95 2.31
C LEU A 98 -10.70 -4.14 2.51
N VAL A 99 -11.22 -5.32 2.84
CA VAL A 99 -10.42 -6.55 2.94
C VAL A 99 -9.78 -6.91 1.59
N GLY A 100 -10.54 -6.85 0.50
CA GLY A 100 -10.02 -7.10 -0.84
C GLY A 100 -8.93 -6.10 -1.24
N TYR A 101 -9.20 -4.81 -1.04
CA TYR A 101 -8.23 -3.73 -1.25
C TYR A 101 -6.94 -3.98 -0.46
N TRP A 102 -7.08 -4.27 0.83
CA TRP A 102 -5.96 -4.48 1.73
C TRP A 102 -5.13 -5.70 1.36
N THR A 103 -5.79 -6.76 0.91
CA THR A 103 -5.15 -7.98 0.41
C THR A 103 -4.30 -7.66 -0.82
N VAL A 104 -4.87 -6.97 -1.82
CA VAL A 104 -4.14 -6.57 -3.04
C VAL A 104 -2.97 -5.64 -2.70
N TYR A 105 -3.17 -4.70 -1.78
CA TYR A 105 -2.11 -3.80 -1.33
C TYR A 105 -0.95 -4.52 -0.61
N THR A 106 -1.23 -5.59 0.14
CA THR A 106 -0.23 -6.21 1.03
C THR A 106 0.56 -7.33 0.35
N ILE A 107 -0.01 -7.99 -0.65
CA ILE A 107 0.65 -9.14 -1.29
C ILE A 107 1.86 -8.64 -2.11
N PRO A 108 3.07 -9.17 -1.86
CA PRO A 108 4.24 -8.79 -2.64
C PRO A 108 4.15 -9.33 -4.07
N SER A 109 4.62 -8.55 -5.02
CA SER A 109 4.84 -8.98 -6.40
C SER A 109 6.07 -9.89 -6.51
N ALA A 110 6.24 -10.56 -7.65
CA ALA A 110 7.47 -11.31 -7.91
C ALA A 110 8.73 -10.41 -7.91
N GLY A 111 8.59 -9.16 -8.33
CA GLY A 111 9.67 -8.17 -8.34
C GLY A 111 10.13 -7.78 -6.93
N ASP A 112 9.21 -7.72 -5.98
CA ASP A 112 9.48 -7.35 -4.58
C ASP A 112 10.40 -8.35 -3.90
N LEU A 113 10.25 -9.63 -4.27
CA LEU A 113 10.97 -10.75 -3.70
C LEU A 113 12.36 -10.94 -4.31
N THR A 114 12.70 -10.24 -5.40
CA THR A 114 14.05 -10.35 -5.99
C THR A 114 15.08 -9.62 -5.13
N VAL A 115 16.32 -10.13 -5.12
CA VAL A 115 17.42 -9.48 -4.41
C VAL A 115 17.73 -8.15 -5.10
N PRO A 116 17.93 -7.04 -4.37
CA PRO A 116 18.43 -5.80 -4.96
C PRO A 116 19.82 -6.05 -5.56
N GLU A 117 19.95 -5.84 -6.88
CA GLU A 117 21.23 -5.86 -7.59
C GLU A 117 22.07 -4.63 -7.25
#